data_AF-A0A2E7HP30-F1
#
_entry.id   AF-A0A2E7HP30-F1
#
_cell.length_a   1.000
_cell.length_b   1.000
_cell.length_c   1.000
_cell.angle_alpha   90.00
_cell.angle_beta   90.00
_cell.angle_gamma   90.00
#
_symmetry.space_group_name_H-M   'P 1'
#
loop_
_entity.id
_entity.type
_entity.pdbx_description
1 polymer ?
#
loop_
_entity_poly.entity_id
_entity_poly.type
_entity_poly.pdbx_seq_one_letter_code
_entity_poly.pdbx_strand_id
1 'polypeptide(L)'
;MRFSKNGYKITSQDFDQEYNVIPSGRITMKEVPFPILAMDNLGNIKVMLPNEEYNFRGNQVLELPLRNGELNRLSDGQLKQKIIEKSIEVGFLRGLSWRNLRIK
;
A
#
# COMPACT_ATOMS: atom_id res chain seq x y z
N MET A 1 -8.00 -8.52 9.80
CA MET A 1 -7.66 -7.43 8.87
C MET A 1 -8.96 -6.74 8.50
N ARG A 2 -9.00 -5.42 8.57
CA ARG A 2 -10.18 -4.62 8.23
C ARG A 2 -10.03 -4.12 6.79
N PHE A 3 -11.10 -4.23 6.00
CA PHE A 3 -11.13 -3.68 4.65
C PHE A 3 -11.66 -2.26 4.65
N SER A 4 -11.04 -1.41 3.83
CA SER A 4 -11.55 -0.07 3.51
C SER A 4 -12.24 -0.08 2.16
N LYS A 5 -13.37 0.62 2.07
CA LYS A 5 -14.12 0.79 0.81
C LYS A 5 -13.62 2.00 0.00
N ASN A 6 -13.23 3.07 0.70
CA ASN A 6 -12.91 4.36 0.10
C ASN A 6 -11.45 4.79 0.31
N GLY A 7 -10.66 4.00 1.05
CA GLY A 7 -9.23 4.24 1.30
C GLY A 7 -8.96 5.66 1.77
N TYR A 8 -8.01 6.30 1.09
CA TYR A 8 -7.53 7.66 1.38
C TYR A 8 -8.24 8.77 0.61
N LYS A 9 -9.46 8.54 0.11
CA LYS A 9 -10.29 9.63 -0.42
C LYS A 9 -10.57 10.65 0.68
N ILE A 10 -10.54 11.94 0.35
CA ILE A 10 -10.70 13.04 1.33
C ILE A 10 -11.99 12.97 2.17
N THR A 11 -13.05 12.33 1.65
CA THR A 11 -14.35 12.14 2.33
C THR A 11 -14.48 10.79 3.04
N SER A 12 -13.44 9.96 2.98
CA SER A 12 -13.42 8.63 3.57
C SER A 12 -13.27 8.70 5.10
N GLN A 13 -14.00 7.85 5.82
CA GLN A 13 -13.75 7.62 7.25
C GLN A 13 -12.38 6.97 7.52
N ASP A 14 -11.72 6.47 6.47
CA ASP A 14 -10.43 5.80 6.51
C ASP A 14 -9.25 6.69 6.08
N PHE A 15 -9.50 7.99 5.88
CA PHE A 15 -8.52 8.94 5.38
C PHE A 15 -7.27 9.06 6.27
N ASP A 16 -7.45 8.99 7.59
CA ASP A 16 -6.36 9.18 8.55
C ASP A 16 -5.73 7.87 9.03
N GLN A 17 -6.11 6.73 8.43
CA GLN A 17 -5.55 5.45 8.82
C GLN A 17 -4.07 5.35 8.44
N GLU A 18 -3.30 4.64 9.25
CA GLU A 18 -1.88 4.39 8.97
C GLU A 18 -1.69 3.54 7.71
N TYR A 19 -2.60 2.59 7.48
CA TYR A 19 -2.69 1.77 6.28
C TYR A 19 -4.15 1.49 5.95
N ASN A 20 -4.43 1.15 4.69
CA ASN A 20 -5.72 0.65 4.25
C ASN A 20 -5.54 -0.67 3.49
N VAL A 21 -6.57 -1.52 3.52
CA VAL A 21 -6.63 -2.71 2.66
C VAL A 21 -7.88 -2.63 1.81
N ILE A 22 -7.70 -2.55 0.50
CA ILE A 22 -8.78 -2.44 -0.47
C ILE A 22 -9.09 -3.84 -1.03
N PRO A 23 -10.35 -4.32 -0.98
CA PRO A 23 -10.74 -5.64 -1.50
C PRO A 23 -10.97 -5.60 -3.04
N SER A 24 -10.05 -4.98 -3.77
CA SER A 24 -10.09 -4.83 -5.23
C SER A 24 -8.67 -4.69 -5.78
N GLY A 25 -8.42 -5.23 -6.97
CA GLY A 25 -7.21 -4.94 -7.76
C GLY A 25 -7.33 -3.70 -8.65
N ARG A 26 -8.54 -3.16 -8.83
CA ARG A 26 -8.77 -1.91 -9.57
C ARG A 26 -8.89 -0.76 -8.58
N ILE A 27 -7.97 0.20 -8.67
CA ILE A 27 -7.83 1.31 -7.74
C ILE A 27 -7.94 2.64 -8.49
N THR A 28 -8.78 3.54 -7.97
CA THR A 28 -8.88 4.93 -8.42
C THR A 28 -8.24 5.84 -7.38
N MET A 29 -7.37 6.75 -7.81
CA MET A 29 -6.73 7.76 -6.97
C MET A 29 -7.43 9.12 -7.07
N LYS A 30 -8.64 9.17 -7.62
CA LYS A 30 -9.47 10.39 -7.60
C LYS A 30 -9.76 10.79 -6.17
N GLU A 31 -9.61 12.09 -5.87
CA GLU A 31 -9.84 12.67 -4.54
C GLU A 31 -8.89 12.17 -3.45
N VAL A 32 -7.77 11.53 -3.83
CA VAL A 32 -6.67 11.18 -2.93
C VAL A 32 -5.57 12.25 -3.08
N PRO A 33 -5.23 13.01 -2.03
CA PRO A 33 -4.40 14.21 -2.17
C PRO A 33 -2.89 13.97 -2.12
N PHE A 34 -2.43 12.72 -1.98
CA PHE A 34 -1.03 12.36 -1.85
C PHE A 34 -0.70 11.02 -2.53
N PRO A 35 0.58 10.77 -2.87
CA PRO A 35 0.99 9.48 -3.39
C PRO A 35 0.85 8.36 -2.36
N ILE A 36 0.56 7.15 -2.84
CA ILE A 36 0.42 5.93 -2.04
C ILE A 36 1.40 4.89 -2.55
N LEU A 37 2.09 4.23 -1.64
CA LEU A 37 2.80 2.99 -1.91
C LEU A 37 1.85 1.82 -1.70
N ALA A 38 1.67 0.99 -2.72
CA ALA A 38 0.69 -0.09 -2.70
C ALA A 38 1.30 -1.43 -3.09
N MET A 39 0.79 -2.51 -2.48
CA MET A 39 1.19 -3.89 -2.73
C MET A 39 -0.05 -4.76 -2.86
N ASP A 40 -0.17 -5.54 -3.93
CA ASP A 40 -1.23 -6.54 -4.02
C ASP A 40 -0.88 -7.84 -3.28
N ASN A 41 -1.89 -8.67 -3.03
CA ASN A 41 -1.70 -9.96 -2.37
C ASN A 41 -0.90 -11.01 -3.17
N LEU A 42 -0.38 -10.66 -4.34
CA LEU A 42 0.59 -11.45 -5.12
C LEU A 42 2.01 -10.85 -5.04
N GLY A 43 2.21 -9.78 -4.28
CA GLY A 43 3.50 -9.13 -4.07
C GLY A 43 3.87 -8.08 -5.12
N ASN A 44 2.95 -7.68 -6.02
CA ASN A 44 3.23 -6.61 -6.99
C ASN A 44 3.14 -5.25 -6.29
N ILE A 45 4.23 -4.47 -6.35
CA ILE A 45 4.35 -3.17 -5.69
C ILE A 45 4.27 -2.05 -6.74
N LYS A 46 3.51 -0.99 -6.43
CA LYS A 46 3.43 0.24 -7.24
C LYS A 46 3.40 1.47 -6.34
N VAL A 47 3.97 2.57 -6.82
CA VAL A 47 3.61 3.91 -6.34
C VAL A 47 2.40 4.37 -7.16
N MET A 48 1.37 4.84 -6.48
CA MET A 48 0.14 5.38 -7.06
C MET A 48 0.10 6.89 -6.83
N LEU A 49 -0.05 7.66 -7.90
CA LEU A 49 -0.11 9.12 -7.89
C LEU A 49 -1.56 9.62 -7.85
N PRO A 50 -1.82 10.82 -7.29
CA PRO A 50 -3.14 11.44 -7.28
C PRO A 50 -3.79 11.51 -8.67
N ASN A 51 -5.11 11.33 -8.73
CA ASN A 51 -5.95 11.44 -9.93
C ASN A 51 -5.66 10.44 -11.06
N GLU A 52 -4.87 9.40 -10.81
CA GLU A 52 -4.62 8.31 -11.75
C GLU A 52 -5.44 7.04 -11.43
N GLU A 53 -5.41 6.08 -12.34
CA GLU A 53 -6.10 4.79 -12.24
C GLU A 53 -5.08 3.66 -12.33
N TYR A 54 -5.21 2.65 -11.47
CA TYR A 54 -4.27 1.53 -11.39
C TYR A 54 -4.99 0.19 -11.41
N ASN A 55 -4.36 -0.79 -12.06
CA ASN A 55 -4.76 -2.18 -12.02
C ASN A 55 -3.63 -3.04 -11.45
N PHE A 56 -3.98 -3.88 -10.49
CA PHE A 56 -3.15 -4.91 -9.89
C PHE A 56 -3.59 -6.30 -10.37
N ARG A 57 -2.67 -7.27 -10.28
CA ARG A 57 -2.97 -8.65 -10.66
C ARG A 57 -3.70 -9.38 -9.53
N GLY A 58 -3.36 -9.02 -8.28
CA GLY A 58 -4.05 -9.49 -7.10
C GLY A 58 -5.44 -8.88 -6.95
N ASN A 59 -6.22 -9.43 -6.03
CA ASN A 59 -7.59 -9.02 -5.74
C ASN A 59 -7.72 -8.26 -4.40
N GLN A 60 -6.60 -8.03 -3.71
CA GLN A 60 -6.53 -7.20 -2.52
C GLN A 60 -5.27 -6.34 -2.61
N VAL A 61 -5.36 -5.09 -2.14
CA VAL A 61 -4.24 -4.13 -2.15
C VAL A 61 -4.05 -3.56 -0.75
N LEU A 62 -2.84 -3.68 -0.22
CA LEU A 62 -2.36 -2.93 0.94
C LEU A 62 -1.88 -1.57 0.47
N GLU A 63 -2.38 -0.50 1.08
CA GLU A 63 -2.04 0.90 0.78
C GLU A 63 -1.34 1.55 1.96
N LEU A 64 -0.23 2.25 1.68
CA LEU A 64 0.54 3.06 2.60
C LEU A 64 0.69 4.48 2.07
N PRO A 65 0.28 5.52 2.81
CA PRO A 65 0.42 6.90 2.36
C PRO A 65 1.90 7.30 2.40
N LEU A 66 2.40 7.90 1.33
CA LEU A 66 3.74 8.49 1.29
C LEU A 66 3.65 9.96 1.71
N ARG A 67 4.02 10.26 2.96
CA ARG A 67 3.88 11.59 3.57
C ARG A 67 5.22 12.32 3.62
N ASN A 68 5.19 13.62 3.89
CA ASN A 68 6.39 14.44 4.13
C ASN A 68 7.47 14.29 3.02
N GLY A 69 7.05 14.18 1.76
CA GLY A 69 7.97 14.00 0.62
C GLY A 69 8.75 12.67 0.61
N GLU A 70 8.27 11.62 1.30
CA GLU A 70 8.90 10.29 1.28
C GLU A 70 9.21 9.79 -0.14
N LEU A 71 8.32 10.03 -1.10
CA LEU A 71 8.53 9.66 -2.51
C LEU A 71 9.84 10.23 -3.09
N ASN A 72 10.24 11.44 -2.71
CA ASN A 72 11.46 12.08 -3.21
C ASN A 72 12.70 11.75 -2.36
N ARG A 73 12.51 11.28 -1.13
CA ARG A 73 13.59 11.03 -0.15
C ARG A 73 14.04 9.58 -0.10
N LEU A 74 13.15 8.65 -0.42
CA LEU A 74 13.40 7.22 -0.34
C LEU A 74 13.73 6.67 -1.73
N SER A 75 14.74 5.82 -1.80
CA SER A 75 15.01 4.99 -2.98
C SER A 75 13.94 3.92 -3.16
N ASP A 76 13.84 3.38 -4.39
CA ASP A 76 12.96 2.25 -4.70
C ASP A 76 13.16 1.04 -3.76
N GLY A 77 14.40 0.77 -3.35
CA GLY A 77 14.72 -0.29 -2.40
C GLY A 77 14.14 -0.03 -1.01
N GLN A 78 14.24 1.21 -0.52
CA GLN A 78 13.66 1.61 0.77
C GLN A 78 12.14 1.61 0.74
N LEU A 79 11.51 2.04 -0.36
CA LEU A 79 10.07 1.95 -0.54
C LEU A 79 9.61 0.48 -0.52
N LYS A 80 10.25 -0.39 -1.31
CA LYS A 80 9.95 -1.83 -1.32
C LYS A 80 10.08 -2.44 0.07
N GLN A 81 11.17 -2.16 0.78
CA GLN A 81 11.39 -2.65 2.14
C GLN A 81 10.28 -2.20 3.10
N LYS A 82 9.92 -0.91 3.06
CA LYS A 82 8.86 -0.32 3.91
C LYS A 82 7.52 -1.05 3.76
N ILE A 83 7.06 -1.30 2.53
CA ILE A 83 5.77 -1.99 2.32
C ILE A 83 5.85 -3.48 2.61
N ILE A 84 7.00 -4.12 2.38
CA ILE A 84 7.22 -5.51 2.79
C ILE A 84 7.10 -5.62 4.32
N GLU A 85 7.80 -4.78 5.07
CA GLU A 85 7.73 -4.76 6.54
C GLU A 85 6.30 -4.56 7.03
N LYS A 86 5.58 -3.56 6.48
CA LYS A 86 4.18 -3.36 6.86
C LYS A 86 3.30 -4.57 6.50
N SER A 87 3.49 -5.15 5.32
CA SER A 87 2.70 -6.30 4.88
C SER A 87 2.82 -7.49 5.82
N ILE A 88 3.98 -7.65 6.46
CA ILE A 88 4.26 -8.71 7.41
C ILE A 88 3.69 -8.32 8.79
N GLU A 89 3.92 -7.08 9.24
CA GLU A 89 3.40 -6.53 10.50
C GLU A 89 1.89 -6.70 10.60
N VAL A 90 1.14 -6.34 9.55
CA VAL A 90 -0.32 -6.41 9.53
C VAL A 90 -0.87 -7.78 9.10
N GLY A 91 0.02 -8.72 8.77
CA GLY A 91 -0.33 -10.07 8.32
C GLY A 91 -1.10 -10.09 7.00
N PHE A 92 -0.78 -9.18 6.07
CA PHE A 92 -1.34 -9.11 4.72
C PHE A 92 -0.84 -10.27 3.84
N LEU A 93 0.47 -10.54 3.86
CA LEU A 93 1.06 -11.70 3.18
C LEU A 93 1.21 -12.87 4.17
N ARG A 94 0.09 -13.56 4.44
CA ARG A 94 0.11 -14.79 5.25
C ARG A 94 0.78 -15.93 4.46
N GLY A 95 2.08 -16.13 4.71
CA GLY A 95 2.86 -17.20 4.07
C GLY A 95 4.35 -16.87 3.90
N LEU A 96 4.72 -15.59 3.93
CA LEU A 96 6.12 -15.17 4.03
C LEU A 96 6.53 -15.21 5.50
N SER A 97 7.11 -16.33 5.90
CA SER A 97 7.67 -16.50 7.24
C SER A 97 8.72 -15.43 7.53
N TRP A 98 8.61 -14.73 8.67
CA TRP A 98 9.64 -13.85 9.23
C TRP A 98 11.03 -14.50 9.26
N ARG A 99 11.11 -15.84 9.26
CA ARG A 99 12.36 -16.59 9.24
C ARG A 99 13.18 -16.42 7.96
N ASN A 100 12.56 -16.05 6.84
CA ASN A 100 13.24 -15.94 5.53
C ASN A 100 13.77 -14.53 5.24
N LEU A 101 13.51 -13.55 6.11
CA LEU A 101 13.88 -12.13 5.89
C LEU A 101 15.02 -11.65 6.79
N ARG A 102 15.66 -12.54 7.55
CA ARG A 102 17.00 -12.26 8.11
C ARG A 102 18.02 -12.33 6.98
N ILE A 103 18.19 -11.23 6.26
CA ILE A 103 19.42 -10.97 5.53
C ILE A 103 20.52 -10.85 6.58
N LYS A 104 21.59 -11.65 6.42
CA LYS A 104 22.83 -11.55 7.21
C LYS A 104 23.53 -10.22 6.96
#